data_AF-A0A7J0CGK7-F1
#
_entry.id   AF-A0A7J0CGK7-F1
#
_cell.length_a   1.000
_cell.length_b   1.000
_cell.length_c   1.000
_cell.angle_alpha   90.00
_cell.angle_beta   90.00
_cell.angle_gamma   90.00
#
_symmetry.space_group_name_H-M   'P 1'
#
loop_
_entity.id
_entity.type
_entity.pdbx_description
1 polymer ?
#
loop_
_entity_poly.entity_id
_entity_poly.type
_entity_poly.pdbx_seq_one_letter_code
_entity_poly.pdbx_strand_id
1 'polypeptide(L)'
;MRHGWAVAVHQRADILDEADTYCAVTVRSGSTLVGACLDQDLPDRQEMRARFSAVTPGQRSDSLSRVLYWETIREARLRGRRWATLGRDVNLYGHLGNAGLFSFKSRLGFTAVPGQLVEPGTGSHQADRVVGFAALSDPALLLSYAAVDGEEAAVSAPLLGNLFSAREVDPRPFRGAGLAGLTLHEVRPPA
;
A
#
# COMPACT_ATOMS: atom_id res chain seq x y z
N MET A 1 -16.83 0.83 -5.98
CA MET A 1 -16.02 -0.11 -5.17
C MET A 1 -16.97 -1.07 -4.50
N ARG A 2 -17.03 -2.34 -4.91
CA ARG A 2 -18.00 -3.31 -4.36
C ARG A 2 -17.69 -3.71 -2.90
N HIS A 3 -16.46 -3.51 -2.46
CA HIS A 3 -15.95 -3.86 -1.13
C HIS A 3 -15.07 -2.75 -0.50
N GLY A 4 -15.22 -1.50 -0.93
CA GLY A 4 -14.36 -0.40 -0.46
C GLY A 4 -14.94 0.28 0.78
N TRP A 5 -14.16 0.37 1.84
CA TRP A 5 -14.51 1.19 3.01
C TRP A 5 -14.14 2.66 2.75
N ALA A 6 -15.07 3.58 2.99
CA ALA A 6 -14.87 5.02 2.79
C ALA A 6 -14.05 5.65 3.93
N VAL A 7 -12.84 5.15 4.18
CA VAL A 7 -11.96 5.56 5.29
C VAL A 7 -11.70 7.07 5.30
N ALA A 8 -11.54 7.69 4.13
CA ALA A 8 -11.32 9.14 4.01
C ALA A 8 -12.48 9.97 4.59
N VAL A 9 -13.72 9.47 4.50
CA VAL A 9 -14.89 10.18 5.05
C VAL A 9 -14.84 10.18 6.58
N HIS A 10 -14.43 9.06 7.17
CA HIS A 10 -14.30 8.92 8.62
C HIS A 10 -13.15 9.75 9.20
N GLN A 11 -12.09 9.99 8.42
CA GLN A 11 -10.93 10.79 8.84
C GLN A 11 -11.05 12.28 8.46
N ARG A 12 -12.21 12.71 7.92
CA ARG A 12 -12.35 14.07 7.38
C ARG A 12 -12.12 15.17 8.42
N ALA A 13 -12.66 14.99 9.63
CA ALA A 13 -12.50 15.99 10.70
C ALA A 13 -11.02 16.16 11.04
N ASP A 14 -10.33 15.07 11.35
CA ASP A 14 -8.90 15.04 11.68
C ASP A 14 -8.04 15.66 10.56
N ILE A 15 -8.32 15.34 9.29
CA ILE A 15 -7.60 15.92 8.14
C ILE A 15 -7.78 17.44 8.07
N LEU A 16 -8.98 17.95 8.36
CA LEU A 16 -9.25 19.39 8.33
C LEU A 16 -8.64 20.10 9.53
N ASP A 17 -8.63 19.47 10.70
CA ASP A 17 -8.00 20.00 11.91
C ASP A 17 -6.48 20.08 11.76
N GLU A 18 -5.88 19.17 10.98
CA GLU A 18 -4.45 19.13 10.66
C GLU A 18 -4.11 19.71 9.28
N ALA A 19 -5.00 20.51 8.66
CA ALA A 19 -4.92 20.89 7.24
C ALA A 19 -3.57 21.50 6.81
N ASP A 20 -2.91 22.25 7.70
CA ASP A 20 -1.60 22.87 7.42
C ASP A 20 -0.46 21.84 7.23
N THR A 21 -0.67 20.60 7.69
CA THR A 21 0.24 19.48 7.47
C THR A 21 -0.03 18.77 6.15
N TYR A 22 -1.09 19.11 5.42
CA TYR A 22 -1.46 18.44 4.17
C TYR A 22 -1.15 19.30 2.95
N CYS A 23 -0.76 18.64 1.87
CA CYS A 23 -0.74 19.22 0.53
C CYS A 23 -1.47 18.29 -0.45
N ALA A 24 -1.99 18.86 -1.53
CA ALA A 24 -2.68 18.11 -2.56
C ALA A 24 -1.97 18.25 -3.90
N VAL A 25 -1.50 17.12 -4.45
CA VAL A 25 -1.14 17.02 -5.86
C VAL A 25 -2.42 16.77 -6.64
N THR A 26 -2.73 17.61 -7.61
CA THR A 26 -3.95 17.46 -8.43
C THR A 26 -3.63 17.43 -9.91
N VAL A 27 -4.43 16.68 -10.67
CA VAL A 27 -4.40 16.68 -12.13
C VAL A 27 -5.76 17.11 -12.63
N ARG A 28 -5.76 18.08 -13.55
CA ARG A 28 -6.96 18.63 -14.15
C ARG A 28 -6.94 18.47 -15.66
N SER A 29 -8.10 18.20 -16.24
CA SER A 29 -8.36 18.32 -17.67
C SER A 29 -9.23 19.56 -17.88
N GLY A 30 -8.60 20.68 -18.25
CA GLY A 30 -9.26 21.99 -18.24
C GLY A 30 -9.73 22.35 -16.81
N SER A 31 -11.03 22.62 -16.67
CA SER A 31 -11.64 22.92 -15.36
C SER A 31 -11.98 21.68 -14.53
N THR A 32 -11.91 20.47 -15.10
CA THR A 32 -12.30 19.23 -14.42
C THR A 32 -11.14 18.61 -13.65
N LEU A 33 -11.34 18.33 -12.36
CA LEU A 33 -10.40 17.53 -11.57
C LEU A 33 -10.52 16.06 -11.98
N VAL A 34 -9.44 15.48 -12.51
CA VAL A 34 -9.40 14.09 -12.99
C VAL A 34 -8.56 13.17 -12.13
N GLY A 35 -7.73 13.73 -11.23
CA GLY A 35 -7.00 12.97 -10.23
C GLY A 35 -6.49 13.84 -9.09
N ALA A 36 -6.34 13.25 -7.91
CA ALA A 36 -5.73 13.90 -6.76
C ALA A 36 -5.00 12.89 -5.88
N CYS A 37 -3.89 13.33 -5.29
CA CYS A 37 -3.22 12.70 -4.17
C CYS A 37 -3.20 13.70 -3.02
N LEU A 38 -3.76 13.31 -1.88
CA LEU A 38 -3.67 14.07 -0.64
C LEU A 38 -2.50 13.50 0.15
N ASP A 39 -1.49 14.33 0.32
CA ASP A 39 -0.21 14.00 0.93
C ASP A 39 -0.08 14.73 2.27
N GLN A 40 0.45 14.05 3.28
CA GLN A 40 0.77 14.63 4.57
C GLN A 40 2.28 14.88 4.65
N ASP A 41 2.64 16.10 4.98
CA ASP A 41 4.00 16.55 5.24
C ASP A 41 4.34 16.37 6.72
N LEU A 42 5.32 15.53 7.01
CA LEU A 42 5.71 15.14 8.36
C LEU A 42 7.19 15.51 8.58
N PRO A 43 7.51 16.81 8.80
CA PRO A 43 8.88 17.31 8.88
C PRO A 43 9.68 16.66 10.02
N ASP A 44 9.05 16.44 11.18
CA ASP A 44 9.70 15.82 12.34
C ASP A 44 10.16 14.38 12.06
N ARG A 45 9.50 13.73 11.10
CA ARG A 45 9.81 12.39 10.61
C ARG A 45 10.64 12.41 9.32
N GLN A 46 10.98 13.59 8.82
CA GLN A 46 11.60 13.83 7.52
C GLN A 46 10.85 13.16 6.36
N GLU A 47 9.53 12.99 6.48
CA GLU A 47 8.70 12.11 5.65
C GLU A 47 7.62 12.90 4.90
N MET A 48 7.32 12.48 3.67
CA MET A 48 6.07 12.82 3.01
C MET A 48 5.24 11.55 2.76
N ARG A 49 3.96 11.60 3.07
CA ARG A 49 3.10 10.41 3.04
C ARG A 49 1.88 10.63 2.17
N ALA A 50 1.72 9.83 1.13
CA ALA A 50 0.44 9.75 0.43
C ALA A 50 -0.60 9.08 1.34
N ARG A 51 -1.63 9.83 1.70
CA ARG A 51 -2.73 9.37 2.56
C ARG A 51 -3.89 8.85 1.74
N PHE A 52 -4.25 9.57 0.68
CA PHE A 52 -5.35 9.20 -0.20
C PHE A 52 -5.01 9.54 -1.64
N SER A 53 -5.32 8.64 -2.57
CA SER A 53 -5.21 8.92 -3.99
C SER A 53 -6.44 8.45 -4.74
N ALA A 54 -6.98 9.30 -5.60
CA ALA A 54 -8.13 8.98 -6.42
C ALA A 54 -7.94 9.53 -7.84
N VAL A 55 -8.45 8.81 -8.82
CA VAL A 55 -8.54 9.23 -10.22
C VAL A 55 -9.92 8.88 -10.75
N THR A 56 -10.39 9.62 -11.75
CA THR A 56 -11.69 9.34 -12.39
C THR A 56 -11.69 7.95 -13.05
N PRO A 57 -12.87 7.32 -13.19
CA PRO A 57 -12.99 6.06 -13.92
C PRO A 57 -12.38 6.16 -15.33
N GLY A 58 -11.67 5.12 -15.77
CA GLY A 58 -10.95 5.11 -17.05
C GLY A 58 -9.53 5.67 -16.98
N GLN A 59 -9.21 6.58 -16.06
CA GLN A 59 -7.85 7.15 -15.93
C GLN A 59 -6.87 6.25 -15.14
N ARG A 60 -7.36 5.18 -14.50
CA ARG A 60 -6.50 4.19 -13.83
C ARG A 60 -5.65 3.39 -14.82
N SER A 61 -6.19 3.06 -16.00
CA SER A 61 -5.44 2.37 -17.07
C SER A 61 -4.42 3.28 -17.74
N ASP A 62 -4.61 4.60 -17.67
CA ASP A 62 -3.77 5.59 -18.33
C ASP A 62 -2.56 6.02 -17.47
N SER A 63 -2.25 5.26 -16.42
CA SER A 63 -1.12 5.52 -15.51
C SER A 63 -1.20 6.85 -14.74
N LEU A 64 -2.38 7.47 -14.60
CA LEU A 64 -2.51 8.76 -13.90
C LEU A 64 -2.11 8.66 -12.42
N SER A 65 -2.42 7.54 -11.76
CA SER A 65 -1.97 7.28 -10.38
C SER A 65 -0.46 7.25 -10.24
N ARG A 66 0.26 6.85 -11.29
CA ARG A 66 1.73 6.83 -11.29
C ARG A 66 2.30 8.25 -11.31
N VAL A 67 1.71 9.13 -12.12
CA VAL A 67 2.10 10.54 -12.17
C VAL A 67 1.87 11.19 -10.81
N LEU A 68 0.69 10.98 -10.21
CA LEU A 68 0.38 11.50 -8.87
C LEU A 68 1.43 11.09 -7.83
N TYR A 69 1.83 9.82 -7.80
CA TYR A 69 2.86 9.34 -6.85
C TYR A 69 4.26 9.90 -7.13
N TRP A 70 4.63 10.12 -8.39
CA TRP A 70 5.90 10.79 -8.70
C TRP A 70 5.90 12.26 -8.28
N GLU A 71 4.78 12.95 -8.46
CA GLU A 71 4.64 14.31 -7.97
C GLU A 71 4.68 14.37 -6.44
N THR A 72 4.11 13.39 -5.72
CA THR A 72 4.31 13.28 -4.26
C THR A 72 5.79 13.12 -3.90
N ILE A 73 6.54 12.27 -4.61
CA ILE A 73 7.99 12.12 -4.38
C ILE A 73 8.75 13.43 -4.69
N ARG A 74 8.34 14.13 -5.77
CA ARG A 74 8.91 15.42 -6.14
C ARG A 74 8.67 16.47 -5.06
N GLU A 75 7.45 16.56 -4.55
CA GLU A 75 7.07 17.46 -3.44
C GLU A 75 7.86 17.14 -2.17
N ALA A 76 8.01 15.87 -1.83
CA ALA A 76 8.85 15.43 -0.72
C ALA A 76 10.28 15.97 -0.86
N ARG A 77 10.88 15.83 -2.05
CA ARG A 77 12.23 16.33 -2.33
C ARG A 77 12.31 17.85 -2.26
N LEU A 78 11.34 18.58 -2.84
CA LEU A 78 11.31 20.04 -2.81
C LEU A 78 11.24 20.59 -1.39
N ARG A 79 10.56 19.87 -0.49
CA ARG A 79 10.44 20.20 0.93
C ARG A 79 11.61 19.67 1.78
N GLY A 80 12.62 19.05 1.16
CA GLY A 80 13.78 18.52 1.87
C GLY A 80 13.50 17.28 2.72
N ARG A 81 12.48 16.49 2.37
CA ARG A 81 12.16 15.23 3.05
C ARG A 81 13.09 14.12 2.56
N ARG A 82 13.51 13.25 3.48
CA ARG A 82 14.46 12.16 3.22
C ARG A 82 13.80 10.98 2.49
N TRP A 83 12.51 10.76 2.74
CA TRP A 83 11.74 9.63 2.26
C TRP A 83 10.29 10.01 1.99
N ALA A 84 9.69 9.30 1.03
CA ALA A 84 8.27 9.37 0.73
C ALA A 84 7.66 7.97 0.83
N THR A 85 6.43 7.85 1.33
CA THR A 85 5.72 6.57 1.44
C THR A 85 4.32 6.66 0.85
N LEU A 86 3.84 5.54 0.29
CA LEU A 86 2.49 5.40 -0.27
C LEU A 86 1.49 4.83 0.74
N GLY A 87 1.77 5.00 2.02
CA GLY A 87 0.95 4.49 3.12
C GLY A 87 1.02 2.97 3.27
N ARG A 88 0.28 2.47 4.27
CA ARG A 88 0.20 1.05 4.59
C ARG A 88 -0.60 0.31 3.52
N ASP A 89 -0.07 -0.82 3.05
CA ASP A 89 -0.91 -1.83 2.42
C ASP A 89 -1.68 -2.56 3.52
N VAL A 90 -3.00 -2.45 3.50
CA VAL A 90 -3.86 -3.02 4.54
C VAL A 90 -3.97 -4.53 4.30
N ASN A 91 -3.44 -5.31 5.23
CA ASN A 91 -3.60 -6.78 5.31
C ASN A 91 -4.67 -7.18 6.35
N LEU A 92 -5.76 -6.41 6.51
CA LEU A 92 -6.75 -6.70 7.57
C LEU A 92 -7.95 -7.51 7.06
N TYR A 93 -8.36 -8.50 7.87
CA TYR A 93 -9.71 -9.08 8.00
C TYR A 93 -10.50 -9.21 6.70
N GLY A 94 -10.24 -10.30 5.95
CA GLY A 94 -11.04 -10.66 4.76
C GLY A 94 -10.76 -9.80 3.52
N HIS A 95 -9.92 -8.78 3.65
CA HIS A 95 -9.40 -7.98 2.54
C HIS A 95 -7.90 -8.23 2.45
N LEU A 96 -7.52 -9.41 1.95
CA LEU A 96 -6.20 -9.56 1.34
C LEU A 96 -6.12 -8.46 0.28
N GLY A 97 -5.16 -7.54 0.44
CA GLY A 97 -4.99 -6.42 -0.48
C GLY A 97 -4.97 -6.97 -1.91
N ASN A 98 -5.67 -6.30 -2.83
CA ASN A 98 -5.58 -6.68 -4.23
C ASN A 98 -4.09 -6.70 -4.59
N ALA A 99 -3.58 -7.87 -5.00
CA ALA A 99 -2.17 -8.08 -5.25
C ALA A 99 -1.62 -7.10 -6.31
N GLY A 100 -2.50 -6.52 -7.13
CA GLY A 100 -2.21 -5.43 -8.05
C GLY A 100 -1.65 -4.16 -7.38
N LEU A 101 -2.05 -3.80 -6.16
CA LEU A 101 -1.55 -2.58 -5.51
C LEU A 101 -0.08 -2.72 -5.08
N PHE A 102 0.29 -3.86 -4.47
CA PHE A 102 1.69 -4.15 -4.14
C PHE A 102 2.58 -4.18 -5.38
N SER A 103 2.14 -4.92 -6.41
CA SER A 103 2.86 -5.00 -7.70
C SER A 103 3.02 -3.63 -8.34
N PHE A 104 1.97 -2.81 -8.30
CA PHE A 104 2.03 -1.43 -8.78
C PHE A 104 3.07 -0.61 -8.02
N LYS A 105 3.01 -0.57 -6.67
CA LYS A 105 3.98 0.17 -5.84
C LYS A 105 5.42 -0.31 -6.05
N SER A 106 5.62 -1.63 -6.12
CA SER A 106 6.95 -2.24 -6.34
C SER A 106 7.55 -1.83 -7.68
N ARG A 107 6.75 -1.78 -8.76
CA ARG A 107 7.20 -1.32 -10.09
C ARG A 107 7.56 0.16 -10.14
N LEU A 108 7.08 0.96 -9.17
CA LEU A 108 7.49 2.36 -9.01
C LEU A 108 8.78 2.51 -8.19
N GLY A 109 9.38 1.41 -7.74
CA GLY A 109 10.61 1.40 -6.96
C GLY A 109 10.41 1.50 -5.44
N PHE A 110 9.17 1.40 -4.95
CA PHE A 110 8.93 1.38 -3.51
C PHE A 110 9.39 0.05 -2.90
N THR A 111 9.98 0.15 -1.71
CA THR A 111 10.39 -0.99 -0.90
C THR A 111 9.32 -1.24 0.16
N ALA A 112 8.82 -2.48 0.24
CA ALA A 112 7.92 -2.86 1.31
C ALA A 112 8.72 -3.07 2.59
N VAL A 113 8.26 -2.46 3.68
CA VAL A 113 8.90 -2.54 5.01
C VAL A 113 7.83 -2.79 6.07
N PRO A 114 8.20 -3.38 7.22
CA PRO A 114 7.33 -3.43 8.38
C PRO A 114 6.68 -2.08 8.72
N GLY A 115 5.37 -2.07 8.97
CA GLY A 115 4.66 -0.84 9.31
C GLY A 115 5.23 -0.15 10.54
N GLN A 116 5.65 -0.93 11.53
CA GLN A 116 6.30 -0.50 12.77
C GLN A 116 7.67 0.16 12.53
N LEU A 117 8.36 -0.15 11.43
CA LEU A 117 9.62 0.52 11.09
C LEU A 117 9.36 1.99 10.69
N VAL A 118 8.23 2.23 10.03
CA VAL A 118 7.80 3.58 9.64
C VAL A 118 7.12 4.26 10.81
N GLU A 119 6.22 3.57 11.51
CA GLU A 119 5.40 4.11 12.59
C GLU A 119 5.55 3.28 13.88
N PRO A 120 6.62 3.49 14.66
CA PRO A 120 6.80 2.80 15.93
C PRO A 120 5.60 2.98 16.84
N GLY A 121 5.13 1.89 17.47
CA GLY A 121 4.00 1.91 18.40
C GLY A 121 2.61 1.96 17.76
N THR A 122 2.47 2.08 16.43
CA THR A 122 1.14 2.09 15.76
C THR A 122 0.77 0.76 15.12
N GLY A 123 1.68 -0.21 15.14
CA GLY A 123 1.47 -1.55 14.62
C GLY A 123 0.65 -2.42 15.57
N SER A 124 -0.17 -3.30 14.99
CA SER A 124 -0.71 -4.45 15.71
C SER A 124 -0.11 -5.71 15.10
N HIS A 125 0.34 -6.64 15.95
CA HIS A 125 0.69 -7.98 15.48
C HIS A 125 -0.60 -8.70 15.11
N GLN A 126 -0.69 -9.15 13.86
CA GLN A 126 -1.87 -9.82 13.35
C GLN A 126 -1.50 -11.23 12.92
N ALA A 127 -2.35 -12.17 13.28
CA ALA A 127 -2.27 -13.56 12.84
C ALA A 127 -3.53 -13.88 12.04
N ASP A 128 -3.36 -14.15 10.75
CA ASP A 128 -4.46 -14.50 9.86
C ASP A 128 -4.62 -16.01 9.78
N ARG A 129 -5.83 -16.50 10.05
CA ARG A 129 -6.21 -17.88 9.73
C ARG A 129 -6.94 -17.89 8.39
N VAL A 130 -6.32 -18.48 7.38
CA VAL A 130 -6.96 -18.69 6.08
C VAL A 130 -7.84 -19.94 6.15
N VAL A 131 -9.16 -19.77 6.04
CA VAL A 131 -10.14 -20.85 6.21
C VAL A 131 -10.69 -21.40 4.89
N GLY A 132 -10.41 -20.74 3.76
CA GLY A 132 -10.84 -21.18 2.45
C GLY A 132 -10.61 -20.12 1.37
N PHE A 133 -10.62 -20.57 0.12
CA PHE A 133 -10.27 -19.75 -1.04
C PHE A 133 -11.39 -19.68 -2.10
N ALA A 134 -12.57 -20.26 -1.80
CA ALA A 134 -13.70 -20.36 -2.71
C ALA A 134 -14.22 -19.00 -3.22
N ALA A 135 -13.93 -17.92 -2.49
CA ALA A 135 -14.32 -16.56 -2.86
C ALA A 135 -13.20 -15.76 -3.57
N LEU A 136 -12.02 -16.34 -3.81
CA LEU A 136 -10.95 -15.66 -4.52
C LEU A 136 -11.15 -15.73 -6.03
N SER A 137 -11.49 -14.60 -6.64
CA SER A 137 -11.45 -14.42 -8.11
C SER A 137 -10.04 -14.12 -8.63
N ASP A 138 -9.16 -13.63 -7.77
CA ASP A 138 -7.83 -13.12 -8.10
C ASP A 138 -6.79 -13.60 -7.07
N PRO A 139 -5.49 -13.64 -7.44
CA PRO A 139 -4.42 -13.92 -6.50
C PRO A 139 -4.44 -12.93 -5.32
N ALA A 140 -4.17 -13.46 -4.14
CA ALA A 140 -4.13 -12.70 -2.91
C ALA A 140 -2.71 -12.69 -2.35
N LEU A 141 -2.20 -11.51 -1.98
CA LEU A 141 -0.87 -11.35 -1.40
C LEU A 141 -0.98 -11.02 0.08
N LEU A 142 -0.23 -11.75 0.90
CA LEU A 142 0.00 -11.46 2.31
C LEU A 142 1.48 -11.15 2.52
N LEU A 143 1.77 -10.02 3.18
CA LEU A 143 3.10 -9.70 3.66
C LEU A 143 3.20 -10.07 5.15
N SER A 144 4.18 -10.88 5.49
CA SER A 144 4.39 -11.42 6.84
C SER A 144 5.79 -11.12 7.35
N TYR A 145 5.97 -11.10 8.67
CA TYR A 145 7.28 -11.02 9.29
C TYR A 145 8.13 -12.25 8.97
N ALA A 146 9.45 -12.07 8.92
CA ALA A 146 10.38 -13.18 8.93
C ALA A 146 10.30 -13.94 10.26
N ALA A 147 10.53 -15.26 10.22
CA ALA A 147 10.62 -16.08 11.42
C ALA A 147 11.98 -15.87 12.10
N VAL A 148 12.06 -14.82 12.91
CA VAL A 148 13.27 -14.43 13.66
C VAL A 148 12.98 -14.33 15.15
N ASP A 149 14.03 -14.38 15.96
CA ASP A 149 13.91 -14.35 17.42
C ASP A 149 13.64 -12.92 17.91
N GLY A 150 12.39 -12.66 18.28
CA GLY A 150 11.96 -11.42 18.93
C GLY A 150 11.40 -10.35 18.00
N GLU A 151 10.60 -9.45 18.58
CA GLU A 151 9.88 -8.41 17.85
C GLU A 151 10.81 -7.38 17.19
N GLU A 152 11.86 -6.95 17.90
CA GLU A 152 12.82 -5.96 17.40
C GLU A 152 13.55 -6.47 16.14
N ALA A 153 13.93 -7.75 16.14
CA ALA A 153 14.51 -8.41 14.97
C ALA A 153 13.48 -8.50 13.84
N ALA A 154 12.22 -8.80 14.14
CA ALA A 154 11.17 -8.93 13.13
C ALA A 154 10.86 -7.59 12.43
N VAL A 155 10.86 -6.47 13.16
CA VAL A 155 10.56 -5.12 12.62
C VAL A 155 11.69 -4.58 11.74
N SER A 156 12.92 -5.06 11.93
CA SER A 156 14.08 -4.68 11.12
C SER A 156 14.38 -5.66 9.97
N ALA A 157 13.78 -6.86 10.00
CA ALA A 157 13.96 -7.87 8.96
C ALA A 157 13.15 -7.55 7.68
N PRO A 158 13.64 -8.00 6.50
CA PRO A 158 12.84 -8.00 5.28
C PRO A 158 11.55 -8.83 5.46
N LEU A 159 10.47 -8.39 4.81
CA LEU A 159 9.19 -9.09 4.84
C LEU A 159 9.22 -10.37 3.99
N LEU A 160 8.31 -11.30 4.28
CA LEU A 160 8.04 -12.47 3.45
C LEU A 160 6.73 -12.25 2.69
N GLY A 161 6.74 -12.52 1.37
CA GLY A 161 5.55 -12.54 0.55
C GLY A 161 4.92 -13.93 0.50
N ASN A 162 3.61 -14.01 0.72
CA ASN A 162 2.80 -15.21 0.54
C ASN A 162 1.72 -14.93 -0.51
N LEU A 163 1.87 -15.53 -1.68
CA LEU A 163 0.93 -15.39 -2.79
C LEU A 163 0.01 -16.60 -2.81
N PHE A 164 -1.28 -16.40 -2.62
CA PHE A 164 -2.29 -17.44 -2.68
C PHE A 164 -3.06 -17.34 -4.00
N SER A 165 -3.21 -18.45 -4.70
CA SER A 165 -3.93 -18.49 -5.97
C SER A 165 -4.65 -19.82 -6.17
N ALA A 166 -5.88 -19.75 -6.70
CA ALA A 166 -6.65 -20.93 -7.12
C ALA A 166 -6.35 -21.35 -8.57
N ARG A 167 -5.55 -20.57 -9.29
CA ARG A 167 -5.14 -20.77 -10.69
C ARG A 167 -3.65 -20.54 -10.85
N GLU A 168 -3.09 -21.03 -11.94
CA GLU A 168 -1.73 -20.70 -12.33
C GLU A 168 -1.56 -19.17 -12.44
N VAL A 169 -0.48 -18.65 -11.85
CA VAL A 169 -0.18 -17.22 -11.81
C VAL A 169 1.32 -17.00 -11.98
N ASP A 170 1.69 -16.01 -12.79
CA ASP A 170 3.08 -15.56 -12.88
C ASP A 170 3.48 -14.86 -11.57
N PRO A 171 4.48 -15.36 -10.81
CA PRO A 171 4.89 -14.76 -9.55
C PRO A 171 5.75 -13.50 -9.73
N ARG A 172 6.32 -13.25 -10.92
CA ARG A 172 7.28 -12.15 -11.15
C ARG A 172 6.74 -10.76 -10.77
N PRO A 173 5.47 -10.39 -11.06
CA PRO A 173 4.89 -9.12 -10.62
C PRO A 173 4.85 -8.91 -9.11
N PHE A 174 4.91 -9.98 -8.33
CA PHE A 174 4.82 -9.96 -6.87
C PHE A 174 6.19 -10.06 -6.19
N ARG A 175 7.27 -10.09 -6.98
CA ARG A 175 8.62 -9.88 -6.47
C ARG A 175 8.85 -8.38 -6.36
N GLY A 176 9.06 -7.90 -5.13
CA GLY A 176 9.31 -6.48 -4.84
C GLY A 176 10.52 -6.32 -3.94
N ALA A 177 11.08 -5.11 -3.92
CA ALA A 177 12.16 -4.77 -3.00
C ALA A 177 11.67 -4.83 -1.55
N GLY A 178 12.56 -5.26 -0.64
CA GLY A 178 12.23 -5.42 0.79
C GLY A 178 11.61 -6.77 1.14
N LEU A 179 11.46 -7.68 0.17
CA LEU A 179 11.08 -9.06 0.42
C LEU A 179 12.31 -9.97 0.52
N ALA A 180 12.37 -10.81 1.56
CA ALA A 180 13.35 -11.90 1.67
C ALA A 180 13.00 -13.07 0.72
N GLY A 181 11.72 -13.22 0.37
CA GLY A 181 11.26 -14.30 -0.49
C GLY A 181 9.76 -14.17 -0.82
N LEU A 182 9.33 -14.99 -1.78
CA LEU A 182 7.94 -15.12 -2.18
C LEU A 182 7.58 -16.60 -2.28
N THR A 183 6.60 -17.02 -1.47
CA THR A 183 6.05 -18.38 -1.51
C THR A 183 4.72 -18.37 -2.24
N LEU A 184 4.58 -19.22 -3.27
CA LEU A 184 3.32 -19.46 -3.94
C LEU A 184 2.58 -20.62 -3.25
N HIS A 185 1.37 -20.34 -2.80
CA HIS A 185 0.44 -21.29 -2.21
C HIS A 185 -0.64 -21.59 -3.25
N GLU A 186 -0.48 -22.71 -3.96
CA GLU A 186 -1.51 -23.21 -4.86
C GLU A 186 -2.64 -23.83 -4.05
N VAL A 187 -3.86 -23.35 -4.28
CA VAL A 187 -5.02 -23.86 -3.58
C VAL A 187 -5.97 -24.48 -4.59
N ARG A 188 -6.08 -25.80 -4.55
CA ARG A 188 -7.09 -26.51 -5.34
C ARG A 188 -8.42 -26.44 -4.60
N PRO A 189 -9.52 -26.01 -5.22
CA PRO A 189 -10.83 -26.14 -4.61
C PRO A 189 -11.11 -27.62 -4.30
N PRO A 190 -11.78 -27.93 -3.17
CA PRO A 190 -12.23 -29.29 -2.93
C PRO A 190 -13.13 -29.75 -4.08
N ALA A 191 -12.89 -30.98 -4.55
CA ALA A 191 -13.65 -31.63 -5.62
C ALA A 191 -15.11 -31.86 -5.24
#